data_AF-A3QQS8-F1
#
_entry.id   AF-A3QQS8-F1
#
_cell.length_a   1.000
_cell.length_b   1.000
_cell.length_c   1.000
_cell.angle_alpha   90.00
_cell.angle_beta   90.00
_cell.angle_gamma   90.00
#
_symmetry.space_group_name_H-M   'P 1'
#
loop_
_entity.id
_entity.type
_entity.pdbx_description
1 polymer ?
#
loop_
_entity_poly.entity_id
_entity_poly.type
_entity_poly.pdbx_seq_one_letter_code
_entity_poly.pdbx_strand_id
1 'polypeptide(L)'
;AGINLWNSHYEKMQNHLNKLKDDNNKLRREIRQRMGEDLNDLEIDELRGLEQNLDNSLKIVRERKYHVINTQTETYKKKLRSLHESHANLVRALEGKDDNGDCALGD
;
A
#
# COMPACT_ATOMS: atom_id res chain seq x y z
N ALA A 1 -21.71 -44.24 39.90
CA ALA A 1 -21.91 -42.85 39.45
C ALA A 1 -20.98 -42.60 38.26
N GLY A 2 -21.51 -42.34 37.07
CA GLY A 2 -20.69 -42.17 35.85
C GLY A 2 -20.09 -40.77 35.78
N ILE A 3 -18.77 -40.69 35.63
CA ILE A 3 -18.06 -39.43 35.39
C ILE A 3 -18.50 -38.91 34.02
N ASN A 4 -19.17 -37.76 33.98
CA ASN A 4 -19.67 -37.18 32.73
C ASN A 4 -18.51 -36.55 31.94
N LEU A 5 -17.94 -37.35 31.02
CA LEU A 5 -16.79 -37.01 30.17
C LEU A 5 -17.04 -35.75 29.31
N TRP A 6 -18.30 -35.42 29.02
CA TRP A 6 -18.68 -34.28 28.20
C TRP A 6 -18.56 -32.94 28.91
N ASN A 7 -18.65 -32.91 30.24
CA ASN A 7 -18.53 -31.67 31.00
C ASN A 7 -17.16 -31.02 30.80
N SER A 8 -16.08 -31.80 30.85
CA SER A 8 -14.73 -31.28 30.62
C SER A 8 -14.53 -30.77 29.19
N HIS A 9 -15.14 -31.44 28.20
CA HIS A 9 -15.06 -31.02 26.81
C HIS A 9 -15.83 -29.72 26.55
N TYR A 10 -17.03 -29.62 27.14
CA TYR A 10 -17.87 -28.42 27.07
C TYR A 10 -17.19 -27.23 27.78
N GLU A 11 -16.63 -27.44 28.97
CA GLU A 11 -15.91 -26.42 29.73
C GLU A 11 -14.71 -25.89 28.93
N LYS A 12 -13.91 -26.77 28.31
CA LYS A 12 -12.79 -26.37 27.44
C LYS A 12 -13.26 -25.50 26.27
N MET A 13 -14.34 -25.91 25.60
CA MET A 13 -14.90 -25.15 24.48
C MET A 13 -15.43 -23.79 24.92
N GLN A 14 -16.13 -23.74 26.05
CA GLN A 14 -16.66 -22.50 26.61
C GLN A 14 -15.54 -21.54 27.01
N ASN A 15 -14.48 -22.05 27.65
CA ASN A 15 -13.30 -21.26 28.01
C ASN A 15 -12.60 -20.71 26.77
N HIS A 16 -12.45 -21.51 25.72
CA HIS A 16 -11.89 -21.06 24.45
C HIS A 16 -12.74 -19.97 23.79
N LEU A 17 -14.07 -20.13 23.77
CA LEU A 17 -14.99 -19.11 23.25
C LEU A 17 -14.89 -17.80 24.03
N ASN A 18 -14.85 -17.88 25.36
CA ASN A 18 -14.71 -16.70 26.21
C ASN A 18 -13.38 -15.98 25.92
N LYS A 19 -12.28 -16.73 25.81
CA LYS A 19 -10.97 -16.18 25.48
C LYS A 19 -10.98 -15.44 24.14
N LEU A 20 -11.57 -16.03 23.10
CA LEU A 20 -11.70 -15.39 21.79
C LEU A 20 -12.56 -14.12 21.84
N LYS A 21 -13.64 -14.11 22.63
CA LYS A 21 -14.48 -12.92 22.81
C LYS A 21 -13.71 -11.80 23.49
N ASP A 22 -12.95 -12.12 24.52
CA ASP A 22 -12.13 -11.14 25.25
C ASP A 22 -11.06 -10.53 24.34
N ASP A 23 -10.37 -11.38 23.57
CA ASP A 23 -9.36 -10.93 22.61
C ASP A 23 -10.00 -10.06 21.50
N ASN A 24 -11.17 -10.44 20.98
CA ASN A 24 -11.89 -9.63 19.98
C ASN A 24 -12.32 -8.27 20.54
N ASN A 25 -12.84 -8.25 21.77
CA ASN A 25 -13.25 -7.02 22.44
C ASN A 25 -12.05 -6.09 22.67
N LYS A 26 -10.90 -6.63 23.07
CA LYS A 26 -9.65 -5.87 23.22
C LYS A 26 -9.21 -5.27 21.88
N LEU A 27 -9.15 -6.07 20.81
CA LEU A 27 -8.78 -5.58 19.47
C LEU A 27 -9.73 -4.50 18.95
N ARG A 28 -11.04 -4.66 19.15
CA ARG A 28 -12.04 -3.64 18.78
C ARG A 28 -11.82 -2.34 19.55
N ARG A 29 -11.47 -2.41 20.84
CA ARG A 29 -11.15 -1.23 21.65
C ARG A 29 -9.88 -0.55 21.15
N GLU A 30 -8.83 -1.32 20.84
CA GLU A 30 -7.59 -0.77 20.26
C GLU A 30 -7.84 -0.05 18.92
N ILE A 31 -8.73 -0.59 18.07
CA ILE A 31 -9.14 0.09 16.82
C ILE A 31 -9.83 1.42 17.12
N ARG A 32 -10.80 1.44 18.06
CA ARG A 32 -11.49 2.67 18.47
C ARG A 32 -10.55 3.72 19.04
N GLN A 33 -9.60 3.30 19.88
CA GLN A 33 -8.55 4.18 20.42
C GLN A 33 -7.70 4.80 19.30
N ARG A 34 -7.29 3.98 18.31
CA ARG A 34 -6.59 4.50 17.11
C ARG A 34 -7.42 5.47 16.28
N MET A 35 -8.76 5.41 16.38
CA MET A 35 -9.69 6.34 15.73
C MET A 35 -10.03 7.57 16.59
N GLY A 36 -9.50 7.67 17.82
CA GLY A 36 -9.75 8.79 18.73
C GLY A 36 -10.93 8.58 19.69
N GLU A 37 -11.46 7.36 19.79
CA GLU A 37 -12.57 6.98 20.69
C GLU A 37 -12.03 6.22 21.93
N ASP A 38 -12.84 6.05 22.99
CA ASP A 38 -12.48 5.28 24.19
C ASP A 38 -11.12 5.66 24.85
N LEU A 39 -10.81 6.96 24.90
CA LEU A 39 -9.54 7.47 25.41
C LEU A 39 -9.54 7.82 26.91
N ASN A 40 -10.71 7.92 27.54
CA ASN A 40 -10.86 8.42 28.92
C ASN A 40 -10.17 7.53 29.97
N ASP A 41 -10.03 6.24 29.68
CA ASP A 41 -9.45 5.25 30.59
C ASP A 41 -7.93 5.08 30.40
N LEU A 42 -7.31 5.85 29.50
CA LEU A 42 -5.88 5.77 29.22
C LEU A 42 -5.09 6.77 30.07
N GLU A 43 -3.98 6.31 30.63
CA GLU A 43 -3.01 7.17 31.28
C GLU A 43 -2.24 8.00 30.25
N ILE A 44 -1.61 9.10 30.71
CA ILE A 44 -0.90 10.02 29.83
C ILE A 44 0.22 9.36 29.02
N ASP A 45 0.92 8.39 29.62
CA ASP A 45 1.99 7.65 28.94
C ASP A 45 1.44 6.70 27.87
N GLU A 46 0.26 6.12 28.10
CA GLU A 46 -0.44 5.30 27.11
C GLU A 46 -0.94 6.14 25.94
N LEU A 47 -1.50 7.33 26.22
CA LEU A 47 -1.92 8.28 25.18
C LEU A 47 -0.75 8.74 24.31
N ARG A 48 0.40 9.04 24.92
CA ARG A 48 1.63 9.39 24.19
C ARG A 48 2.14 8.22 23.35
N GLY A 49 2.12 7.01 23.91
CA GLY A 49 2.49 5.80 23.17
C GLY A 49 1.59 5.58 21.94
N LEU A 50 0.28 5.80 22.11
CA LEU A 50 -0.71 5.71 21.02
C LEU A 50 -0.45 6.75 19.94
N GLU A 51 -0.23 8.01 20.32
CA GLU A 51 0.09 9.11 19.39
C GLU A 51 1.35 8.81 18.57
N GLN A 52 2.44 8.40 19.23
CA GLN A 52 3.69 8.05 18.56
C GLN A 52 3.52 6.85 17.62
N ASN A 53 2.72 5.85 18.01
CA ASN A 53 2.44 4.70 17.16
C ASN A 53 1.67 5.08 15.89
N LEU A 54 0.68 5.98 16.03
CA LEU A 54 -0.09 6.50 14.91
C LEU A 54 0.77 7.33 13.96
N ASP A 55 1.60 8.24 14.49
CA ASP A 55 2.50 9.06 13.68
C ASP A 55 3.47 8.20 12.86
N ASN A 56 4.10 7.21 13.51
CA ASN A 56 4.99 6.27 12.82
C ASN A 56 4.26 5.47 11.73
N SER A 57 3.06 4.98 12.01
CA SER A 57 2.25 4.24 11.03
C SER A 57 1.88 5.13 9.84
N LEU A 58 1.49 6.38 10.10
CA LEU A 58 1.14 7.36 9.08
C LEU A 58 2.34 7.71 8.20
N LYS A 59 3.52 7.88 8.79
CA LYS A 59 4.78 8.10 8.07
C LYS A 59 5.04 6.98 7.06
N ILE A 60 4.95 5.71 7.49
CA ILE A 60 5.15 4.55 6.60
C ILE A 60 4.16 4.56 5.43
N VAL A 61 2.88 4.83 5.69
CA VAL A 61 1.85 4.90 4.64
C VAL A 61 2.14 6.01 3.64
N ARG A 62 2.52 7.20 4.13
CA ARG A 62 2.89 8.35 3.28
C ARG A 62 4.11 8.05 2.43
N GLU A 63 5.18 7.50 3.01
CA GLU A 63 6.40 7.13 2.30
C GLU A 63 6.10 6.15 1.15
N ARG A 64 5.30 5.10 1.42
CA ARG A 64 4.87 4.15 0.39
C ARG A 64 4.06 4.83 -0.72
N LYS A 65 3.11 5.70 -0.36
CA LYS A 65 2.30 6.46 -1.32
C LYS A 65 3.18 7.32 -2.22
N TYR A 66 4.10 8.10 -1.64
CA TYR A 66 4.99 8.97 -2.42
C TYR A 66 5.99 8.18 -3.26
N HIS A 67 6.47 7.04 -2.77
CA HIS A 67 7.32 6.15 -3.56
C HIS A 67 6.61 5.67 -4.83
N VAL A 68 5.35 5.21 -4.71
CA VAL A 68 4.55 4.78 -5.87
C VAL A 68 4.35 5.94 -6.85
N ILE A 69 3.93 7.12 -6.37
CA ILE A 69 3.72 8.30 -7.21
C ILE A 69 5.00 8.68 -7.96
N ASN A 70 6.13 8.73 -7.25
CA ASN A 70 7.42 9.09 -7.84
C ASN A 70 7.86 8.08 -8.90
N THR A 71 7.80 6.78 -8.59
CA THR A 71 8.18 5.71 -9.52
C THR A 71 7.31 5.72 -10.77
N GLN A 72 6.00 5.90 -10.63
CA GLN A 72 5.09 6.00 -11.78
C GLN A 72 5.40 7.24 -12.62
N THR A 73 5.58 8.40 -11.98
CA THR A 73 5.92 9.66 -12.65
C THR A 73 7.21 9.51 -13.47
N GLU A 74 8.27 8.96 -12.88
CA GLU A 74 9.54 8.77 -13.58
C GLU A 74 9.43 7.74 -14.72
N THR A 75 8.61 6.70 -14.55
CA THR A 75 8.33 5.73 -15.61
C THR A 75 7.67 6.41 -16.81
N TYR A 76 6.65 7.25 -16.58
CA TYR A 76 5.97 7.95 -17.67
C TYR A 76 6.87 9.02 -18.32
N LYS A 77 7.69 9.73 -17.56
CA LYS A 77 8.70 10.64 -18.13
C LYS A 77 9.67 9.91 -19.05
N LYS A 78 10.15 8.72 -18.65
CA LYS A 78 11.02 7.88 -19.49
C LYS A 78 10.33 7.43 -20.77
N LYS A 79 9.06 7.00 -20.68
CA LYS A 79 8.25 6.63 -21.86
C LYS A 79 8.09 7.80 -22.83
N LEU A 80 7.80 9.00 -22.33
CA LEU A 80 7.66 10.20 -23.16
C LEU A 80 8.95 10.52 -23.91
N ARG A 81 10.10 10.50 -23.20
CA ARG A 81 11.42 10.73 -23.83
C ARG A 81 11.72 9.70 -24.92
N SER A 82 11.53 8.42 -24.62
CA SER A 82 11.74 7.34 -25.59
C SER A 82 10.84 7.50 -26.82
N LEU A 83 9.56 7.87 -26.63
CA LEU A 83 8.64 8.12 -27.73
C LEU A 83 9.08 9.31 -28.60
N HIS A 84 9.46 10.42 -27.97
CA HIS A 84 9.97 11.60 -28.68
C HIS A 84 11.25 11.29 -29.47
N GLU A 85 12.16 10.51 -28.90
CA GLU A 85 13.38 10.09 -29.57
C GLU A 85 13.09 9.18 -30.77
N SER A 86 12.22 8.17 -30.60
CA SER A 86 11.78 7.31 -31.72
C SER A 86 11.11 8.13 -32.82
N HIS A 87 10.25 9.08 -32.48
CA HIS A 87 9.60 9.97 -33.44
C HIS A 87 10.63 10.83 -34.20
N ALA A 88 11.54 11.49 -33.49
CA ALA A 88 12.58 12.31 -34.11
C ALA A 88 13.49 11.51 -35.06
N ASN A 89 13.83 10.27 -34.68
CA ASN A 89 14.61 9.36 -35.53
C ASN A 89 13.85 8.96 -36.80
N LEU A 90 12.55 8.69 -36.69
CA LEU A 90 11.70 8.37 -37.85
C LEU A 90 11.57 9.56 -38.80
N VAL A 91 11.31 10.76 -38.29
CA VAL A 91 11.24 11.99 -39.09
C VAL A 91 12.53 12.21 -39.86
N ARG A 92 13.69 12.13 -39.18
CA ARG A 92 15.01 12.26 -39.84
C ARG A 92 15.23 11.21 -40.93
N ALA A 93 14.77 9.98 -40.70
CA ALA A 93 14.90 8.90 -41.68
C ALA A 93 13.98 9.07 -42.90
N LEU A 94 12.86 9.79 -42.75
CA LEU A 94 11.99 10.16 -43.87
C LEU A 94 12.59 11.34 -44.64
N GLU A 95 13.02 12.39 -43.95
CA GLU A 95 13.66 13.56 -44.57
C GLU A 95 14.94 13.19 -45.33
N GLY A 96 15.76 12.27 -44.81
CA GLY A 96 16.97 11.80 -45.50
C GLY A 96 16.73 10.85 -46.68
N LYS A 97 15.47 10.51 -47.02
CA LYS A 97 15.12 9.66 -48.17
C LYS A 97 14.63 10.44 -49.38
N ASP A 98 14.31 11.73 -49.23
CA ASP A 98 13.85 12.57 -50.35
C ASP A 98 15.02 13.10 -51.22
N ASP A 99 16.27 12.96 -50.77
CA ASP A 99 17.47 13.41 -51.53
C ASP A 99 18.01 12.37 -52.54
N ASN A 100 17.35 11.21 -52.73
CA ASN A 100 17.88 10.12 -53.55
C ASN A 100 16.98 9.70 -54.73
N GLY A 101 16.18 10.63 -55.26
CA GLY A 101 15.19 10.34 -56.29
C GLY A 101 14.92 11.47 -57.29
N ASP A 102 15.95 12.06 -57.92
CA ASP A 102 15.93 12.71 -59.25
C ASP A 102 17.30 13.42 -59.45
N CYS A 103 18.05 13.40 -60.55
CA CYS A 103 17.84 12.99 -61.93
C CYS A 103 19.18 12.46 -62.49
N ALA A 104 19.17 11.32 -63.18
CA ALA A 104 20.14 11.05 -64.24
C ALA A 104 19.43 11.36 -65.56
N LEU A 105 19.44 12.64 -65.95
CA LEU A 105 19.09 13.06 -67.30
C LEU A 105 20.14 12.50 -68.25
N GLY A 106 19.66 11.83 -69.30
CA GLY A 106 20.49 11.36 -70.38
C GLY A 106 21.17 12.51 -71.11
N ASP A 107 22.38 12.21 -71.58
CA ASP A 107 22.91 12.57 -72.89
C ASP A 107 23.87 11.45 -73.32
#